data_AF-A0A1R3XT67-F1
#
_entry.id   AF-A0A1R3XT67-F1
#
_cell.length_a   1.000
_cell.length_b   1.000
_cell.length_c   1.000
_cell.angle_alpha   90.00
_cell.angle_beta   90.00
_cell.angle_gamma   90.00
#
_symmetry.space_group_name_H-M   'P 1'
#
loop_
_entity.id
_entity.type
_entity.pdbx_description
1 polymer ?
#
loop_
_entity_poly.entity_id
_entity_poly.type
_entity_poly.pdbx_seq_one_letter_code
_entity_poly.pdbx_strand_id
1 'polypeptide(L)'
;MGLDVTVLLNVQQVAEVDTYSMHLQSFENSGTYLIHNLEYVKDRCTAFQGYCVGDEAMSFYVRSYTDYSEYRQSLAGLLSTTAEEVWDNPETYKDNEFYEQICFPDNEGTFDHIVSQRLYNAYVNNSLNALLELDKEDYILYIKFKDAFQLAAEGKGIVVYY
;
A
#
# COMPACT_ATOMS: atom_id res chain seq x y z
N MET A 1 -1.43 -2.37 18.42
CA MET A 1 -1.75 -2.97 17.11
C MET A 1 -0.92 -2.20 16.09
N GLY A 2 -0.24 -2.90 15.20
CA GLY A 2 0.63 -2.28 14.19
C GLY A 2 0.21 -2.71 12.81
N LEU A 3 0.80 -2.07 11.82
CA LEU A 3 0.49 -2.24 10.41
C LEU A 3 1.47 -3.22 9.79
N ASP A 4 0.95 -4.29 9.21
CA ASP A 4 1.66 -5.23 8.36
C ASP A 4 1.32 -4.95 6.89
N VAL A 5 2.31 -5.13 6.02
CA VAL A 5 2.16 -4.96 4.58
C VAL A 5 2.61 -6.23 3.88
N THR A 6 1.78 -6.72 2.97
CA THR A 6 2.06 -7.92 2.17
C THR A 6 1.81 -7.68 0.69
N VAL A 7 2.72 -8.17 -0.15
CA VAL A 7 2.60 -8.14 -1.60
C VAL A 7 2.18 -9.52 -2.09
N LEU A 8 1.06 -9.57 -2.82
CA LEU A 8 0.57 -10.77 -3.48
C LEU A 8 0.81 -10.70 -4.98
N LEU A 9 1.31 -11.78 -5.56
CA LEU A 9 1.48 -11.99 -6.99
C LEU A 9 0.56 -13.10 -7.51
N ASN A 10 0.57 -13.32 -8.83
CA ASN A 10 -0.28 -14.31 -9.50
C ASN A 10 -1.76 -14.16 -9.14
N VAL A 11 -2.21 -12.92 -8.98
CA VAL A 11 -3.54 -12.62 -8.43
C VAL A 11 -4.63 -13.07 -9.40
N GLN A 12 -5.57 -13.87 -8.90
CA GLN A 12 -6.71 -14.39 -9.64
C GLN A 12 -8.01 -13.95 -8.97
N GLN A 13 -8.94 -13.43 -9.78
CA GLN A 13 -10.29 -13.15 -9.32
C GLN A 13 -11.05 -14.47 -9.14
N VAL A 14 -11.75 -14.60 -8.01
CA VAL A 14 -12.56 -15.80 -7.70
C VAL A 14 -14.02 -15.43 -7.51
N ALA A 15 -14.90 -16.42 -7.70
CA ALA A 15 -16.32 -16.25 -7.41
C ALA A 15 -16.53 -15.99 -5.91
N GLU A 16 -17.58 -15.22 -5.61
CA GLU A 16 -17.98 -14.77 -4.28
C GLU A 16 -17.90 -15.90 -3.23
N VAL A 17 -17.19 -15.65 -2.13
CA VAL A 17 -17.13 -16.55 -0.97
C VAL A 17 -18.08 -15.98 0.08
N ASP A 18 -18.96 -16.81 0.64
CA ASP A 18 -19.98 -16.39 1.61
C ASP A 18 -19.39 -15.49 2.72
N THR A 19 -20.10 -14.39 2.95
CA THR A 19 -19.67 -13.09 3.50
C THR A 19 -19.14 -13.05 4.95
N TYR A 20 -18.35 -11.99 5.22
CA TYR A 20 -18.02 -11.35 6.52
C TYR A 20 -16.72 -11.70 7.24
N SER A 21 -15.61 -11.63 6.52
CA SER A 21 -14.31 -11.58 7.17
C SER A 21 -13.25 -11.14 6.18
N MET A 22 -12.46 -10.12 6.52
CA MET A 22 -11.11 -10.02 5.97
C MET A 22 -10.32 -11.20 6.56
N HIS A 23 -10.53 -12.39 6.01
CA HIS A 23 -9.69 -13.53 6.30
C HIS A 23 -8.64 -13.58 5.21
N LEU A 24 -7.48 -13.00 5.53
CA LEU A 24 -6.20 -13.47 5.03
C LEU A 24 -6.02 -14.92 5.52
N GLN A 25 -6.86 -15.83 5.06
CA GLN A 25 -6.74 -17.24 5.39
C GLN A 25 -5.66 -17.78 4.48
N SER A 26 -4.46 -17.94 5.02
CA SER A 26 -3.47 -18.80 4.39
C SER A 26 -4.10 -20.19 4.29
N PHE A 27 -4.37 -20.66 3.08
CA PHE A 27 -4.82 -22.04 2.92
C PHE A 27 -3.66 -22.95 3.32
N GLU A 28 -3.93 -23.85 4.27
CA GLU A 28 -2.93 -24.74 4.87
C GLU A 28 -2.09 -25.43 3.78
N ASN A 29 -0.83 -24.99 3.68
CA ASN A 29 0.27 -25.51 2.84
C ASN A 29 0.58 -24.83 1.49
N SER A 30 -0.01 -23.68 1.17
CA SER A 30 0.56 -22.75 0.17
C SER A 30 0.20 -21.32 0.54
N GLY A 31 1.12 -20.37 0.41
CA GLY A 31 0.96 -18.96 0.82
C GLY A 31 -0.06 -18.16 -0.01
N THR A 32 -1.27 -18.69 -0.13
CA THR A 32 -2.37 -18.16 -0.92
C THR A 32 -3.30 -17.38 0.00
N TYR A 33 -3.50 -16.10 -0.29
CA TYR A 33 -4.28 -15.17 0.53
C TYR A 33 -5.57 -14.78 -0.16
N LEU A 34 -6.72 -14.93 0.52
CA LEU A 34 -8.01 -14.42 0.05
C LEU A 34 -8.20 -12.98 0.51
N ILE A 35 -8.30 -12.04 -0.42
CA ILE A 35 -8.61 -10.65 -0.12
C ILE A 35 -10.09 -10.41 -0.37
N HIS A 36 -10.79 -10.03 0.70
CA HIS A 36 -12.17 -9.59 0.65
C HIS A 36 -12.23 -8.06 0.50
N ASN A 37 -13.35 -7.57 -0.02
CA ASN A 37 -13.73 -6.17 0.09
C ASN A 37 -12.92 -5.13 -0.71
N LEU A 38 -12.34 -5.53 -1.85
CA LEU A 38 -11.80 -4.57 -2.83
C LEU A 38 -12.86 -3.55 -3.31
N GLU A 39 -14.15 -3.85 -3.14
CA GLU A 39 -15.26 -2.98 -3.52
C GLU A 39 -15.31 -1.64 -2.78
N TYR A 40 -14.79 -1.55 -1.55
CA TYR A 40 -14.74 -0.29 -0.79
C TYR A 40 -13.52 0.57 -1.16
N VAL A 41 -12.60 0.04 -1.96
CA VAL A 41 -11.36 0.70 -2.40
C VAL A 41 -11.25 0.70 -3.93
N LYS A 42 -12.41 0.78 -4.64
CA LYS A 42 -12.51 0.68 -6.11
C LYS A 42 -11.59 1.64 -6.86
N ASP A 43 -11.37 2.82 -6.31
CA ASP A 43 -10.52 3.88 -6.85
C ASP A 43 -9.02 3.57 -6.73
N ARG A 44 -8.65 2.58 -5.91
CA ARG A 44 -7.25 2.20 -5.61
C ARG A 44 -6.91 0.75 -5.99
N CYS A 45 -7.93 -0.05 -6.33
CA CYS A 45 -7.82 -1.41 -6.84
C CYS A 45 -8.70 -1.59 -8.10
N THR A 46 -8.50 -0.72 -9.08
CA THR A 46 -9.29 -0.69 -10.33
C THR A 46 -9.13 -1.96 -11.18
N ALA A 47 -7.97 -2.61 -11.12
CA ALA A 47 -7.66 -3.79 -11.90
C ALA A 47 -8.32 -5.07 -11.36
N PHE A 48 -8.69 -5.08 -10.08
CA PHE A 48 -9.21 -6.24 -9.39
C PHE A 48 -10.49 -5.86 -8.62
N GLN A 49 -11.65 -6.23 -9.16
CA GLN A 49 -12.94 -6.00 -8.48
C GLN A 49 -13.41 -7.29 -7.79
N GLY A 50 -13.90 -7.20 -6.56
CA GLY A 50 -14.42 -8.36 -5.82
C GLY A 50 -13.34 -9.16 -5.09
N TYR A 51 -13.42 -10.49 -5.15
CA TYR A 51 -12.58 -11.40 -4.37
C TYR A 51 -11.37 -11.82 -5.18
N CYS A 52 -10.20 -11.88 -4.53
CA CYS A 52 -8.96 -12.29 -5.18
C CYS A 52 -8.15 -13.24 -4.32
N VAL A 53 -7.48 -14.19 -4.96
CA VAL A 53 -6.44 -15.03 -4.36
C VAL A 53 -5.09 -14.75 -5.00
N GLY A 54 -4.02 -14.77 -4.21
CA GLY A 54 -2.67 -14.59 -4.74
C GLY A 54 -1.60 -15.17 -3.83
N ASP A 55 -0.41 -15.36 -4.37
CA ASP A 55 0.74 -15.91 -3.67
C ASP A 55 1.55 -14.79 -3.02
N GLU A 56 1.87 -14.92 -1.73
CA GLU A 56 2.76 -13.95 -1.06
C GLU A 56 4.16 -13.96 -1.67
N ALA A 57 4.62 -12.77 -2.06
CA ALA A 57 5.97 -12.54 -2.56
C ALA A 57 6.84 -11.78 -1.56
N MET A 58 6.23 -10.96 -0.70
CA MET A 58 6.92 -10.14 0.29
C MET A 58 5.95 -9.81 1.43
N SER A 59 6.43 -9.83 2.67
CA SER A 59 5.71 -9.29 3.80
C SER A 59 6.67 -8.55 4.74
N PHE A 60 6.21 -7.45 5.33
CA PHE A 60 6.98 -6.71 6.32
C PHE A 60 6.07 -5.95 7.29
N TYR A 61 6.52 -5.92 8.54
CA TYR A 61 5.98 -5.02 9.55
C TYR A 61 6.41 -3.59 9.24
N VAL A 62 5.42 -2.68 9.23
CA VAL A 62 5.61 -1.23 9.14
C VAL A 62 6.00 -0.73 10.52
N ARG A 63 5.02 -0.35 11.35
CA ARG A 63 5.15 0.13 12.75
C ARG A 63 3.78 0.13 13.43
N SER A 64 3.68 0.69 14.64
CA SER A 64 2.37 0.99 15.23
C SER A 64 1.60 1.99 14.36
N TYR A 65 0.27 2.05 14.46
CA TYR A 65 -0.53 3.02 13.68
C TYR A 65 -0.12 4.48 13.94
N THR A 66 0.31 4.79 15.16
CA THR A 66 0.87 6.11 15.51
C THR A 66 2.13 6.40 14.70
N ASP A 67 3.11 5.50 14.72
CA ASP A 67 4.37 5.73 14.02
C ASP A 67 4.20 5.65 12.49
N TYR A 68 3.19 4.91 11.99
CA TYR A 68 2.83 4.98 10.58
C TYR A 68 2.27 6.35 10.20
N SER A 69 1.53 7.00 11.10
CA SER A 69 1.08 8.38 10.90
C SER A 69 2.24 9.35 10.86
N GLU A 70 3.27 9.15 11.67
CA GLU A 70 4.52 9.92 11.60
C GLU A 70 5.23 9.70 10.26
N TYR A 71 5.33 8.45 9.78
CA TYR A 71 5.89 8.17 8.46
C TYR A 71 5.12 8.86 7.32
N ARG A 72 3.78 8.96 7.40
CA ARG A 72 2.97 9.71 6.44
C ARG A 72 3.31 11.21 6.46
N GLN A 73 3.60 11.78 7.64
CA GLN A 73 4.10 13.15 7.75
C GLN A 73 5.44 13.32 7.06
N SER A 74 6.35 12.36 7.24
CA SER A 74 7.66 12.37 6.57
C SER A 74 7.55 12.31 5.05
N LEU A 75 6.65 11.47 4.50
CA LEU A 75 6.35 11.44 3.07
C LEU A 75 5.77 12.77 2.56
N ALA A 76 4.84 13.36 3.29
CA ALA A 76 4.29 14.68 2.94
C ALA A 76 5.37 15.78 2.99
N GLY A 77 6.32 15.66 3.93
CA GLY A 77 7.48 16.55 4.05
C GLY A 77 8.35 16.56 2.80
N LEU A 78 8.50 15.44 2.10
CA LEU A 78 9.21 15.39 0.80
C LEU A 78 8.54 16.26 -0.27
N LEU A 79 7.25 16.53 -0.13
CA LEU A 79 6.46 17.42 -0.99
C LEU A 79 6.37 18.85 -0.44
N SER A 80 7.17 19.17 0.59
CA SER A 80 7.13 20.46 1.29
C SER A 80 5.74 20.80 1.84
N THR A 81 4.99 19.79 2.30
CA THR A 81 3.67 19.93 2.92
C THR A 81 3.54 19.07 4.18
N THR A 82 2.36 19.04 4.79
CA THR A 82 2.02 18.13 5.90
C THR A 82 0.98 17.12 5.46
N ALA A 83 0.90 15.97 6.14
CA ALA A 83 -0.13 14.98 5.82
C ALA A 83 -1.54 15.53 6.11
N GLU A 84 -1.69 16.40 7.12
CA GLU A 84 -2.96 17.07 7.44
C GLU A 84 -3.43 17.96 6.29
N GLU A 85 -2.54 18.77 5.72
CA GLU A 85 -2.86 19.61 4.55
C GLU A 85 -3.30 18.78 3.34
N VAL A 86 -2.67 17.61 3.14
CA VAL A 86 -3.03 16.67 2.07
C VAL A 86 -4.42 16.06 2.32
N TRP A 87 -4.73 15.71 3.56
CA TRP A 87 -6.03 15.14 3.95
C TRP A 87 -7.17 16.17 3.84
N ASP A 88 -6.91 17.42 4.21
CA ASP A 88 -7.89 18.49 4.19
C ASP A 88 -8.18 19.01 2.77
N ASN A 89 -7.24 18.82 1.83
CA ASN A 89 -7.32 19.34 0.47
C ASN A 89 -7.16 18.26 -0.62
N PRO A 90 -7.96 17.18 -0.62
CA PRO A 90 -7.74 16.04 -1.50
C PRO A 90 -7.81 16.40 -2.99
N GLU A 91 -8.67 17.33 -3.39
CA GLU A 91 -8.77 17.77 -4.80
C GLU A 91 -7.52 18.49 -5.31
N THR A 92 -6.74 19.09 -4.40
CA THR A 92 -5.48 19.77 -4.73
C THR A 92 -4.34 18.76 -4.86
N TYR A 93 -4.34 17.72 -4.02
CA TYR A 93 -3.21 16.80 -3.90
C TYR A 93 -3.41 15.46 -4.59
N LYS A 94 -4.60 15.14 -5.11
CA LYS A 94 -4.93 13.81 -5.68
C LYS A 94 -4.00 13.32 -6.80
N ASP A 95 -3.36 14.24 -7.50
CA ASP A 95 -2.44 13.95 -8.60
C ASP A 95 -0.96 14.10 -8.19
N ASN A 96 -0.68 14.41 -6.91
CA ASN A 96 0.67 14.52 -6.39
C ASN A 96 1.27 13.16 -6.07
N GLU A 97 2.59 13.13 -6.02
CA GLU A 97 3.37 11.99 -5.55
C GLU A 97 2.95 11.58 -4.12
N PHE A 98 2.97 10.27 -3.85
CA PHE A 98 2.58 9.67 -2.56
C PHE A 98 1.14 9.90 -2.08
N TYR A 99 0.29 10.64 -2.81
CA TYR A 99 -1.07 10.96 -2.37
C TYR A 99 -1.85 9.73 -1.93
N GLU A 100 -1.87 8.66 -2.73
CA GLU A 100 -2.66 7.48 -2.40
C GLU A 100 -2.23 6.82 -1.10
N GLN A 101 -0.94 6.86 -0.77
CA GLN A 101 -0.39 6.29 0.45
C GLN A 101 -0.54 7.23 1.66
N ILE A 102 -0.41 8.55 1.47
CA ILE A 102 -0.65 9.54 2.53
C ILE A 102 -2.13 9.53 2.92
N CYS A 103 -3.04 9.50 1.94
CA CYS A 103 -4.49 9.42 2.14
C CYS A 103 -4.99 7.98 2.37
N PHE A 104 -4.10 7.05 2.71
CA PHE A 104 -4.47 5.68 2.99
C PHE A 104 -4.94 5.52 4.44
N PRO A 105 -6.14 4.96 4.67
CA PRO A 105 -6.59 4.64 6.02
C PRO A 105 -5.68 3.58 6.62
N ASP A 106 -5.29 3.78 7.87
CA ASP A 106 -4.29 2.97 8.58
C ASP A 106 -4.80 1.57 8.98
N ASN A 107 -6.08 1.29 8.75
CA ASN A 107 -6.78 0.21 9.42
C ASN A 107 -7.31 -0.91 8.51
N GLU A 108 -7.11 -0.87 7.19
CA GLU A 108 -7.35 -1.97 6.23
C GLU A 108 -7.34 -1.46 4.77
N GLY A 109 -6.72 -2.21 3.84
CA GLY A 109 -7.03 -2.09 2.41
C GLY A 109 -5.92 -2.51 1.44
N THR A 110 -6.03 -2.08 0.18
CA THR A 110 -5.18 -2.57 -0.91
C THR A 110 -4.86 -1.55 -1.99
N PHE A 111 -3.70 -1.74 -2.64
CA PHE A 111 -3.32 -1.10 -3.90
C PHE A 111 -3.10 -2.14 -5.00
N ASP A 112 -3.73 -1.96 -6.17
CA ASP A 112 -3.39 -2.77 -7.33
C ASP A 112 -2.05 -2.37 -7.97
N HIS A 113 -1.66 -3.10 -9.01
CA HIS A 113 -0.45 -2.82 -9.78
C HIS A 113 -0.45 -1.47 -10.50
N ILE A 114 -1.61 -0.88 -10.81
CA ILE A 114 -1.69 0.44 -11.46
C ILE A 114 -1.31 1.53 -10.45
N VAL A 115 -1.90 1.49 -9.26
CA VAL A 115 -1.54 2.42 -8.18
C VAL A 115 -0.11 2.18 -7.72
N SER A 116 0.30 0.91 -7.59
CA SER A 116 1.67 0.54 -7.21
C SER A 116 2.69 1.06 -8.21
N GLN A 117 2.40 1.03 -9.51
CA GLN A 117 3.30 1.61 -10.52
C GLN A 117 3.48 3.12 -10.35
N ARG A 118 2.40 3.86 -10.04
CA ARG A 118 2.47 5.30 -9.78
C ARG A 118 3.27 5.60 -8.52
N LEU A 119 3.00 4.88 -7.43
CA LEU A 119 3.72 5.02 -6.18
C LEU A 119 5.20 4.68 -6.35
N TYR A 120 5.53 3.55 -6.98
CA TYR A 120 6.93 3.20 -7.28
C TYR A 120 7.67 4.32 -8.01
N ASN A 121 7.06 4.92 -9.03
CA ASN A 121 7.66 6.05 -9.75
C ASN A 121 7.90 7.26 -8.83
N ALA A 122 6.94 7.59 -7.95
CA ALA A 122 7.12 8.64 -6.95
C ALA A 122 8.30 8.35 -6.01
N TYR A 123 8.45 7.09 -5.56
CA TYR A 123 9.58 6.66 -4.74
C TYR A 123 10.92 6.77 -5.48
N VAL A 124 10.96 6.44 -6.77
CA VAL A 124 12.17 6.58 -7.60
C VAL A 124 12.53 8.05 -7.77
N ASN A 125 11.56 8.90 -8.14
CA ASN A 125 11.77 10.33 -8.38
C ASN A 125 12.28 11.07 -7.13
N ASN A 126 11.82 10.68 -5.95
CA ASN A 126 12.19 11.32 -4.69
C ASN A 126 13.33 10.63 -3.95
N SER A 127 13.99 9.62 -4.54
CA SER A 127 15.01 8.83 -3.83
C SER A 127 16.17 9.67 -3.26
N LEU A 128 16.57 10.75 -3.94
CA LEU A 128 17.61 11.64 -3.44
C LEU A 128 17.12 12.49 -2.26
N ASN A 129 15.93 13.09 -2.38
CA ASN A 129 15.33 13.89 -1.30
C ASN A 129 15.08 13.01 -0.06
N ALA A 130 14.58 11.80 -0.27
CA ALA A 130 14.37 10.82 0.80
C ALA A 130 15.67 10.47 1.54
N LEU A 131 16.78 10.31 0.82
CA LEU A 131 18.09 10.03 1.43
C LEU A 131 18.62 11.21 2.27
N LEU A 132 18.29 12.44 1.89
CA LEU A 132 18.80 13.65 2.54
C LEU A 132 17.92 14.10 3.72
N GLU A 133 16.61 13.94 3.61
CA GLU A 133 15.63 14.55 4.51
C GLU A 133 15.01 13.55 5.50
N LEU A 134 14.92 12.25 5.16
CA LEU A 134 14.34 11.27 6.07
C LEU A 134 15.36 10.84 7.12
N ASP A 135 14.88 10.58 8.33
CA ASP A 135 15.68 9.87 9.31
C ASP A 135 15.97 8.43 8.87
N LYS A 136 16.89 7.77 9.57
CA LYS A 136 17.32 6.42 9.22
C LYS A 136 16.17 5.41 9.21
N GLU A 137 15.26 5.51 10.17
CA GLU A 137 14.19 4.52 10.32
C GLU A 137 13.12 4.70 9.23
N ASP A 138 12.77 5.94 8.93
CA ASP A 138 11.84 6.30 7.86
C ASP A 138 12.44 6.02 6.49
N TYR A 139 13.74 6.22 6.30
CA TYR A 139 14.41 5.85 5.05
C TYR A 139 14.44 4.33 4.83
N ILE A 140 14.62 3.52 5.88
CA ILE A 140 14.51 2.06 5.76
C ILE A 140 13.09 1.67 5.33
N LEU A 141 12.08 2.29 5.93
CA LEU A 141 10.69 2.03 5.59
C LEU A 141 10.36 2.50 4.16
N TYR A 142 10.92 3.63 3.74
CA TYR A 142 10.85 4.14 2.37
C TYR A 142 11.34 3.12 1.34
N ILE A 143 12.49 2.48 1.61
CA ILE A 143 13.01 1.44 0.74
C ILE A 143 12.09 0.21 0.70
N LYS A 144 11.58 -0.25 1.85
CA LYS A 144 10.64 -1.38 1.90
C LYS A 144 9.38 -1.12 1.08
N PHE A 145 8.78 0.06 1.21
CA PHE A 145 7.60 0.43 0.43
C PHE A 145 7.92 0.54 -1.06
N LYS A 146 9.05 1.16 -1.43
CA LYS A 146 9.50 1.22 -2.82
C LYS A 146 9.60 -0.19 -3.43
N ASP A 147 10.26 -1.11 -2.74
CA ASP A 147 10.46 -2.48 -3.21
C ASP A 147 9.12 -3.24 -3.31
N ALA A 148 8.22 -3.04 -2.35
CA ALA A 148 6.88 -3.63 -2.38
C ALA A 148 6.04 -3.14 -3.58
N PHE A 149 6.05 -1.83 -3.83
CA PHE A 149 5.35 -1.25 -4.98
C PHE A 149 5.97 -1.67 -6.31
N GLN A 150 7.30 -1.82 -6.38
CA GLN A 150 7.97 -2.36 -7.55
C GLN A 150 7.49 -3.78 -7.86
N LEU A 151 7.52 -4.66 -6.86
CA LEU A 151 7.10 -6.06 -7.02
C LEU A 151 5.65 -6.17 -7.50
N ALA A 152 4.74 -5.41 -6.87
CA ALA A 152 3.34 -5.40 -7.26
C ALA A 152 3.15 -4.84 -8.68
N ALA A 153 3.85 -3.76 -9.06
CA ALA A 153 3.76 -3.16 -10.38
C ALA A 153 4.23 -4.13 -11.48
N GLU A 154 5.43 -4.73 -11.32
CA GLU A 154 6.03 -5.63 -12.31
C GLU A 154 5.27 -6.96 -12.40
N GLY A 155 4.86 -7.52 -11.26
CA GLY A 155 4.17 -8.79 -11.17
C GLY A 155 2.66 -8.72 -11.40
N LYS A 156 2.11 -7.54 -11.72
CA LYS A 156 0.66 -7.28 -11.78
C LYS A 156 -0.07 -7.74 -10.53
N GLY A 157 0.54 -7.51 -9.38
CA GLY A 157 0.08 -7.94 -8.06
C GLY A 157 -0.80 -6.92 -7.34
N ILE A 158 -0.97 -7.17 -6.05
CA ILE A 158 -1.67 -6.29 -5.09
C ILE A 158 -0.78 -6.12 -3.84
N VAL A 159 -0.73 -4.91 -3.31
CA VAL A 159 -0.19 -4.62 -1.97
C VAL A 159 -1.35 -4.54 -0.98
N VAL A 160 -1.26 -5.25 0.14
CA VAL A 160 -2.28 -5.38 1.18
C VAL A 160 -1.77 -4.81 2.50
N TYR A 161 -2.64 -4.11 3.23
CA TYR A 161 -2.41 -3.45 4.51
C TYR A 161 -3.36 -4.04 5.56
N TYR A 162 -2.84 -4.52 6.69
CA TYR A 162 -3.65 -5.12 7.77
C TYR A 162 -2.98 -5.04 9.15
#